data_AF-A0A2V5PX68-F1
#
_entry.id   AF-A0A2V5PX68-F1
#
_cell.length_a   1.000
_cell.length_b   1.000
_cell.length_c   1.000
_cell.angle_alpha   90.00
_cell.angle_beta   90.00
_cell.angle_gamma   90.00
#
_symmetry.space_group_name_H-M   'P 1'
#
loop_
_entity.id
_entity.type
_entity.pdbx_description
1 polymer ?
#
loop_
_entity_poly.entity_id
_entity_poly.type
_entity_poly.pdbx_seq_one_letter_code
_entity_poly.pdbx_strand_id
1 'polypeptide(L)'
;MVANTIGIHMPADFPLASYNDIHAHIGPLQPRFPDAYRHNAGAWNAVVIRFRSAAEADDAFQSSLNEPNSVEQRFRQEVALFQFFTNSVSVLDSLAYALHALGNMIDAAAFPLTGQSLRTADFRGVANSFDKRFSADALTVALVSTNADALATELRDFRNFLTHRVASTRSYVMATSGPNPPVRWEIGHLEALSGVQAIQIDSRLTGQYRSWLSSRLAVIFAAMNNFVGSHL
;
A
#
# COMPACT_ATOMS: atom_id res chain seq x y z
N MET A 1 21.89 -9.25 -10.58
CA MET A 1 20.87 -8.19 -10.49
C MET A 1 19.72 -8.60 -11.39
N VAL A 2 18.50 -8.70 -10.87
CA VAL A 2 17.30 -9.00 -11.68
C VAL A 2 16.98 -7.73 -12.49
N ALA A 3 16.88 -7.83 -13.81
CA ALA A 3 16.56 -6.68 -14.66
C ALA A 3 15.15 -6.16 -14.33
N ASN A 4 14.96 -4.85 -14.17
CA ASN A 4 13.64 -4.28 -13.93
C ASN A 4 12.88 -4.12 -15.24
N THR A 5 11.66 -4.66 -15.32
CA THR A 5 10.74 -4.47 -16.45
C THR A 5 10.27 -3.02 -16.62
N ILE A 6 10.42 -2.17 -15.60
CA ILE A 6 9.99 -0.77 -15.58
C ILE A 6 11.15 0.24 -15.69
N GLY A 7 12.40 -0.20 -15.65
CA GLY A 7 13.55 0.69 -15.82
C GLY A 7 13.84 1.63 -14.63
N ILE A 8 13.31 1.35 -13.44
CA ILE A 8 13.63 2.08 -12.19
C ILE A 8 14.42 1.22 -11.19
N HIS A 9 15.21 1.82 -10.32
CA HIS A 9 15.82 1.05 -9.22
C HIS A 9 14.79 0.81 -8.12
N MET A 10 14.64 -0.44 -7.67
CA MET A 10 13.70 -0.79 -6.60
C MET A 10 14.44 -0.99 -5.27
N PRO A 11 13.82 -0.64 -4.13
CA PRO A 11 14.32 -1.02 -2.82
C PRO A 11 14.53 -2.53 -2.69
N ALA A 12 15.53 -2.95 -1.92
CA ALA A 12 15.91 -4.36 -1.78
C ALA A 12 14.81 -5.24 -1.16
N ASP A 13 13.91 -4.63 -0.38
CA ASP A 13 12.76 -5.25 0.25
C ASP A 13 11.55 -5.37 -0.69
N PHE A 14 11.59 -4.84 -1.91
CA PHE A 14 10.53 -5.08 -2.88
C PHE A 14 10.67 -6.48 -3.51
N PRO A 15 9.58 -7.29 -3.61
CA PRO A 15 9.61 -8.62 -4.24
C PRO A 15 9.73 -8.56 -5.77
N LEU A 16 10.82 -8.00 -6.28
CA LEU A 16 11.04 -7.68 -7.70
C LEU A 16 11.03 -8.90 -8.62
N ALA A 17 11.57 -10.04 -8.17
CA ALA A 17 11.59 -11.26 -8.98
C ALA A 17 10.17 -11.73 -9.29
N SER A 18 9.34 -11.92 -8.27
CA SER A 18 7.94 -12.31 -8.45
C SER A 18 7.14 -11.27 -9.24
N TYR A 19 7.43 -9.98 -9.02
CA TYR A 19 6.81 -8.90 -9.80
C TYR A 19 7.07 -9.05 -11.31
N ASN A 20 8.32 -9.32 -11.67
CA ASN A 20 8.73 -9.50 -13.07
C ASN A 20 8.17 -10.80 -13.67
N ASP A 21 8.13 -11.88 -12.89
CA ASP A 21 7.58 -13.16 -13.34
C ASP A 21 6.09 -13.01 -13.72
N ILE A 22 5.30 -12.32 -12.88
CA ILE A 22 3.89 -12.03 -13.17
C ILE A 22 3.76 -11.20 -14.45
N HIS A 23 4.60 -10.16 -14.60
CA HIS A 23 4.59 -9.33 -15.79
C HIS A 23 4.88 -10.13 -17.06
N ALA A 24 5.83 -11.08 -17.00
CA ALA A 24 6.16 -11.96 -18.11
C ALA A 24 5.02 -12.92 -18.49
N HIS A 25 4.20 -13.35 -17.53
CA HIS A 25 3.02 -14.18 -17.80
C HIS A 25 1.85 -13.37 -18.40
N ILE A 26 1.63 -12.15 -17.93
CA ILE A 26 0.49 -11.33 -18.37
C ILE A 26 0.77 -10.63 -19.72
N GLY A 27 2.02 -10.23 -19.98
CA GLY A 27 2.45 -9.56 -21.23
C GLY A 27 1.89 -10.19 -22.52
N PRO A 28 2.10 -11.50 -22.74
CA PRO A 28 1.59 -12.22 -23.92
C PRO A 28 0.07 -12.24 -24.07
N LEU A 29 -0.69 -11.93 -23.01
CA LEU A 29 -2.16 -11.94 -23.03
C LEU A 29 -2.77 -10.69 -23.67
N GLN A 30 -1.96 -9.66 -23.96
CA GLN A 30 -2.43 -8.39 -24.55
C GLN A 30 -3.29 -8.57 -25.83
N PRO A 31 -2.93 -9.40 -26.82
CA PRO A 31 -3.74 -9.55 -28.03
C PRO A 31 -5.11 -10.19 -27.75
N ARG A 32 -5.21 -11.03 -26.71
CA ARG A 32 -6.45 -11.73 -26.33
C ARG A 32 -7.36 -10.84 -25.48
N PHE A 33 -6.79 -9.99 -24.62
CA PHE A 33 -7.54 -9.16 -23.68
C PHE A 33 -7.05 -7.70 -23.69
N PRO A 34 -7.21 -6.96 -24.81
CA PRO A 34 -6.56 -5.66 -24.98
C PRO A 34 -6.96 -4.61 -23.94
N ASP A 35 -8.25 -4.54 -23.58
CA ASP A 35 -8.72 -3.55 -22.61
C ASP A 35 -8.33 -3.93 -21.18
N ALA A 36 -8.59 -5.17 -20.76
CA ALA A 36 -8.18 -5.66 -19.45
C ALA A 36 -6.66 -5.55 -19.26
N TYR A 37 -5.87 -5.86 -20.30
CA TYR A 37 -4.42 -5.70 -20.26
C TYR A 37 -4.02 -4.23 -20.06
N ARG A 38 -4.66 -3.28 -20.75
CA ARG A 38 -4.36 -1.85 -20.57
C ARG A 38 -4.57 -1.41 -19.12
N HIS A 39 -5.68 -1.82 -18.52
CA HIS A 39 -5.98 -1.53 -17.11
C HIS A 39 -4.98 -2.21 -16.17
N ASN A 40 -4.68 -3.49 -16.40
CA ASN A 40 -3.73 -4.24 -15.60
C ASN A 40 -2.32 -3.63 -15.69
N ALA A 41 -1.77 -3.44 -16.88
CA ALA A 41 -0.40 -2.97 -17.08
C ALA A 41 -0.16 -1.59 -16.45
N GLY A 42 -1.10 -0.66 -16.60
CA GLY A 42 -1.01 0.66 -15.96
C GLY A 42 -1.01 0.58 -14.43
N ALA A 43 -1.92 -0.21 -13.87
CA ALA A 43 -2.03 -0.38 -12.42
C ALA A 43 -0.86 -1.19 -11.82
N TRP A 44 -0.37 -2.20 -12.54
CA TRP A 44 0.81 -2.98 -12.18
C TRP A 44 2.05 -2.09 -12.09
N ASN A 45 2.27 -1.23 -13.08
CA ASN A 45 3.34 -0.23 -13.04
C ASN A 45 3.18 0.74 -11.86
N ALA A 46 1.95 1.12 -11.52
CA ALA A 46 1.71 1.98 -10.38
C ALA A 46 2.12 1.32 -9.05
N VAL A 47 1.99 -0.01 -8.90
CA VAL A 47 2.43 -0.72 -7.70
C VAL A 47 3.91 -0.43 -7.37
N VAL A 48 4.81 -0.56 -8.34
CA VAL A 48 6.24 -0.33 -8.09
C VAL A 48 6.55 1.14 -7.86
N ILE A 49 5.90 2.04 -8.60
CA ILE A 49 6.11 3.48 -8.48
C ILE A 49 5.70 3.92 -7.06
N ARG A 50 4.52 3.49 -6.60
CA ARG A 50 4.01 3.82 -5.27
C ARG A 50 4.84 3.19 -4.17
N PHE A 51 5.28 1.93 -4.33
CA PHE A 51 6.13 1.29 -3.32
C PHE A 51 7.47 2.02 -3.19
N ARG A 52 8.11 2.36 -4.32
CA ARG A 52 9.34 3.12 -4.32
C ARG A 52 9.16 4.50 -3.67
N SER A 53 8.08 5.22 -4.01
CA SER A 53 7.78 6.52 -3.39
C SER A 53 7.53 6.40 -1.88
N ALA A 54 6.92 5.31 -1.41
CA ALA A 54 6.78 5.05 0.02
C ALA A 54 8.15 4.80 0.67
N ALA A 55 9.03 4.01 0.05
CA ALA A 55 10.38 3.77 0.56
C ALA A 55 11.23 5.06 0.62
N GLU A 56 11.20 5.90 -0.41
CA GLU A 56 11.90 7.19 -0.41
C GLU A 56 11.36 8.14 0.68
N ALA A 57 10.05 8.12 0.92
CA ALA A 57 9.43 8.90 2.00
C ALA A 57 9.76 8.36 3.40
N ASP A 58 9.88 7.04 3.56
CA ASP A 58 10.39 6.41 4.77
C ASP A 58 11.82 6.85 5.06
N ASP A 59 12.73 6.73 4.08
CA ASP A 59 14.14 7.14 4.22
C ASP A 59 14.26 8.63 4.57
N ALA A 60 13.44 9.49 3.94
CA ALA A 60 13.37 10.92 4.24
C ALA A 60 12.88 11.18 5.68
N PHE A 61 11.84 10.48 6.13
CA PHE A 61 11.34 10.59 7.49
C PHE A 61 12.39 10.12 8.51
N GLN A 62 13.04 8.97 8.29
CA GLN A 62 14.09 8.47 9.17
C GLN A 62 15.28 9.43 9.29
N SER A 63 15.73 9.96 8.14
CA SER A 63 16.80 10.96 8.11
C SER A 63 16.41 12.20 8.92
N SER A 64 15.14 12.59 8.83
CA SER A 64 14.61 13.76 9.52
C SER A 64 14.62 13.66 11.05
N LEU A 65 14.64 12.44 11.61
CA LEU A 65 14.64 12.24 13.06
C LEU A 65 15.98 12.60 13.72
N ASN A 66 17.07 12.65 12.94
CA ASN A 66 18.41 12.96 13.42
C ASN A 66 18.73 14.47 13.42
N GLU A 67 17.84 15.29 12.84
CA GLU A 67 18.04 16.74 12.77
C GLU A 67 17.47 17.45 14.01
N PRO A 68 18.03 18.61 14.40
CA PRO A 68 17.47 19.42 15.48
C PRO A 68 16.00 19.78 15.24
N ASN A 69 15.21 19.71 16.30
CA ASN A 69 13.78 20.05 16.24
C ASN A 69 13.59 21.53 15.88
N SER A 70 13.06 21.81 14.68
CA SER A 70 12.73 23.14 14.18
C SER A 70 11.39 23.13 13.44
N VAL A 71 10.79 24.30 13.18
CA VAL A 71 9.54 24.39 12.41
C VAL A 71 9.71 23.80 11.01
N GLU A 72 10.83 24.09 10.36
CA GLU A 72 11.20 23.53 9.06
C GLU A 72 11.29 22.00 9.12
N GLN A 73 11.89 21.47 10.18
CA GLN A 73 12.01 20.03 10.35
C GLN A 73 10.68 19.32 10.54
N ARG A 74 9.75 19.98 11.24
CA ARG A 74 8.39 19.47 11.40
C ARG A 74 7.67 19.46 10.07
N PHE A 75 7.80 20.51 9.26
CA PHE A 75 7.25 20.54 7.90
C PHE A 75 7.76 19.37 7.06
N ARG A 76 9.07 19.08 7.07
CA ARG A 76 9.63 17.93 6.35
C ARG A 76 9.09 16.58 6.83
N GLN A 77 8.95 16.41 8.14
CA GLN A 77 8.34 15.21 8.73
C GLN A 77 6.88 15.03 8.29
N GLU A 78 6.10 16.11 8.28
CA GLU A 78 4.69 16.08 7.83
C GLU A 78 4.60 15.66 6.35
N VAL A 79 5.44 16.26 5.49
CA VAL A 79 5.50 15.91 4.06
C VAL A 79 5.89 14.44 3.88
N ALA A 80 6.93 13.98 4.57
CA ALA A 80 7.40 12.60 4.47
C ALA A 80 6.34 11.59 4.95
N LEU A 81 5.68 11.86 6.08
CA LEU A 81 4.61 11.00 6.60
C LEU A 81 3.40 10.97 5.66
N PHE A 82 2.95 12.12 5.17
CA PHE A 82 1.87 12.20 4.18
C PHE A 82 2.20 11.37 2.93
N GLN A 83 3.40 11.54 2.39
CA GLN A 83 3.87 10.78 1.22
C GLN A 83 3.96 9.29 1.52
N PHE A 84 4.50 8.89 2.67
CA PHE A 84 4.66 7.49 3.06
C PHE A 84 3.31 6.78 3.13
N PHE A 85 2.37 7.27 3.95
CA PHE A 85 1.10 6.60 4.16
C PHE A 85 0.20 6.65 2.92
N THR A 86 0.18 7.78 2.21
CA THR A 86 -0.60 7.90 0.96
C THR A 86 -0.10 6.93 -0.10
N ASN A 87 1.22 6.86 -0.32
CA ASN A 87 1.77 5.92 -1.29
C ASN A 87 1.61 4.47 -0.84
N SER A 88 1.73 4.17 0.46
CA SER A 88 1.53 2.81 0.99
C SER A 88 0.10 2.30 0.79
N VAL A 89 -0.93 3.13 1.03
CA VAL A 89 -2.32 2.75 0.67
C VAL A 89 -2.43 2.58 -0.85
N SER A 90 -1.85 3.51 -1.61
CA SER A 90 -1.92 3.49 -3.08
C SER A 90 -1.28 2.26 -3.70
N VAL A 91 -0.28 1.64 -3.06
CA VAL A 91 0.27 0.34 -3.47
C VAL A 91 -0.81 -0.72 -3.46
N LEU A 92 -1.55 -0.84 -2.36
CA LEU A 92 -2.63 -1.83 -2.21
C LEU A 92 -3.77 -1.56 -3.19
N ASP A 93 -4.19 -0.30 -3.34
CA ASP A 93 -5.29 0.04 -4.27
C ASP A 93 -4.88 -0.13 -5.74
N SER A 94 -3.62 0.16 -6.10
CA SER A 94 -3.11 -0.13 -7.45
C SER A 94 -3.05 -1.63 -7.73
N LEU A 95 -2.61 -2.42 -6.74
CA LEU A 95 -2.61 -3.88 -6.83
C LEU A 95 -4.03 -4.43 -7.00
N ALA A 96 -4.97 -3.92 -6.22
CA ALA A 96 -6.38 -4.27 -6.30
C ALA A 96 -6.95 -3.99 -7.69
N TYR A 97 -6.69 -2.80 -8.23
CA TYR A 97 -7.12 -2.43 -9.57
C TYR A 97 -6.51 -3.34 -10.65
N ALA A 98 -5.22 -3.68 -10.53
CA ALA A 98 -4.56 -4.63 -11.43
C ALA A 98 -5.19 -6.03 -11.36
N LEU A 99 -5.52 -6.50 -10.14
CA LEU A 99 -6.18 -7.77 -9.89
C LEU A 99 -7.64 -7.79 -10.37
N HIS A 100 -8.36 -6.67 -10.29
CA HIS A 100 -9.71 -6.56 -10.87
C HIS A 100 -9.65 -6.73 -12.38
N ALA A 101 -8.68 -6.12 -13.05
CA ALA A 101 -8.44 -6.30 -14.47
C ALA A 101 -8.00 -7.74 -14.81
N LEU A 102 -7.18 -8.38 -13.96
CA LEU A 102 -6.83 -9.79 -14.12
C LEU A 102 -8.07 -10.69 -13.98
N GLY A 103 -8.91 -10.44 -12.97
CA GLY A 103 -10.17 -11.13 -12.76
C GLY A 103 -11.09 -10.98 -13.97
N ASN A 104 -11.09 -9.82 -14.65
CA ASN A 104 -11.85 -9.62 -15.88
C ASN A 104 -11.38 -10.53 -17.03
N MET A 105 -10.08 -10.78 -17.15
CA MET A 105 -9.55 -11.70 -18.18
C MET A 105 -10.07 -13.13 -18.00
N ILE A 106 -10.39 -13.52 -16.76
CA ILE A 106 -10.86 -14.86 -16.39
C ILE A 106 -12.39 -14.92 -16.40
N ASP A 107 -13.05 -13.94 -15.77
CA ASP A 107 -14.50 -13.85 -15.64
C ASP A 107 -14.96 -12.38 -15.72
N ALA A 108 -15.23 -11.94 -16.94
CA ALA A 108 -15.64 -10.57 -17.22
C ALA A 108 -16.98 -10.18 -16.57
N ALA A 109 -17.86 -11.15 -16.31
CA ALA A 109 -19.16 -10.89 -15.68
C ALA A 109 -19.00 -10.60 -14.18
N ALA A 110 -18.12 -11.34 -13.51
CA ALA A 110 -17.80 -11.11 -12.10
C ALA A 110 -16.92 -9.86 -11.88
N PHE A 111 -16.07 -9.52 -12.85
CA PHE A 111 -15.14 -8.39 -12.77
C PHE A 111 -15.33 -7.41 -13.94
N PRO A 112 -16.47 -6.70 -14.04
CA PRO A 112 -16.72 -5.82 -15.18
C PRO A 112 -15.75 -4.64 -15.20
N LEU A 113 -15.37 -4.14 -16.38
CA LEU A 113 -14.55 -2.93 -16.57
C LEU A 113 -15.44 -1.72 -16.89
N THR A 114 -16.35 -1.40 -15.97
CA THR A 114 -17.26 -0.24 -16.09
C THR A 114 -16.79 0.91 -15.22
N GLY A 115 -17.23 2.13 -15.53
CA GLY A 115 -16.87 3.30 -14.71
C GLY A 115 -17.21 3.15 -13.22
N GLN A 116 -18.29 2.44 -12.88
CA GLN A 116 -18.66 2.19 -11.49
C GLN A 116 -17.75 1.14 -10.83
N SER A 117 -17.57 -0.03 -11.46
CA SER A 117 -16.75 -1.11 -10.89
C SER A 117 -15.29 -0.71 -10.72
N LEU A 118 -14.75 0.07 -11.67
CA LEU A 118 -13.38 0.58 -11.60
C LEU A 118 -13.18 1.62 -10.49
N ARG A 119 -14.21 2.40 -10.14
CA ARG A 119 -14.14 3.37 -9.02
C ARG A 119 -14.15 2.69 -7.65
N THR A 120 -14.72 1.49 -7.57
CA THR A 120 -14.82 0.70 -6.33
C THR A 120 -13.81 -0.43 -6.27
N ALA A 121 -12.84 -0.48 -7.20
CA ALA A 121 -11.77 -1.47 -7.22
C ALA A 121 -10.66 -1.16 -6.20
N ASP A 122 -11.04 -0.83 -4.97
CA ASP A 122 -10.12 -0.72 -3.84
C ASP A 122 -9.74 -2.11 -3.31
N PHE A 123 -8.71 -2.18 -2.46
CA PHE A 123 -8.22 -3.47 -1.97
C PHE A 123 -9.28 -4.31 -1.24
N ARG A 124 -10.18 -3.66 -0.49
CA ARG A 124 -11.23 -4.36 0.26
C ARG A 124 -12.29 -4.93 -0.68
N GLY A 125 -12.74 -4.13 -1.64
CA GLY A 125 -13.72 -4.51 -2.65
C GLY A 125 -13.21 -5.67 -3.50
N VAL A 126 -11.95 -5.60 -3.94
CA VAL A 126 -11.35 -6.65 -4.76
C VAL A 126 -11.14 -7.93 -3.95
N ALA A 127 -10.65 -7.86 -2.70
CA ALA A 127 -10.57 -9.03 -1.84
C ALA A 127 -11.93 -9.74 -1.68
N ASN A 128 -13.01 -8.98 -1.48
CA ASN A 128 -14.37 -9.53 -1.39
C ASN A 128 -14.86 -10.14 -2.72
N SER A 129 -14.53 -9.52 -3.86
CA SER A 129 -14.88 -10.07 -5.17
C SER A 129 -14.14 -11.36 -5.47
N PHE A 130 -12.85 -11.44 -5.11
CA PHE A 130 -12.07 -12.67 -5.20
C PHE A 130 -12.59 -13.75 -4.25
N ASP A 131 -12.96 -13.40 -3.01
CA ASP A 131 -13.58 -14.35 -2.07
C ASP A 131 -14.85 -14.98 -2.62
N LYS A 132 -15.71 -14.17 -3.25
CA LYS A 132 -16.94 -14.69 -3.87
C LYS A 132 -16.70 -15.62 -5.05
N ARG A 133 -15.63 -15.39 -5.82
CA ARG A 133 -15.43 -16.04 -7.13
C ARG A 133 -14.38 -17.14 -7.15
N PHE A 134 -13.40 -17.04 -6.27
CA PHE A 134 -12.15 -17.79 -6.24
C PHE A 134 -11.78 -18.17 -4.78
N SER A 135 -12.77 -18.48 -3.93
CA SER A 135 -12.59 -18.70 -2.48
C SER A 135 -11.53 -19.74 -2.12
N ALA A 136 -11.33 -20.76 -2.96
CA ALA A 136 -10.37 -21.82 -2.72
C ALA A 136 -8.93 -21.46 -3.13
N ASP A 137 -8.74 -20.39 -3.89
CA ASP A 137 -7.43 -20.01 -4.40
C ASP A 137 -6.56 -19.37 -3.32
N ALA A 138 -5.28 -19.73 -3.30
CA ALA A 138 -4.31 -19.18 -2.35
C ALA A 138 -4.19 -17.64 -2.45
N LEU A 139 -4.40 -17.09 -3.65
CA LEU A 139 -4.43 -15.64 -3.88
C LEU A 139 -5.56 -15.00 -3.07
N THR A 140 -6.76 -15.56 -3.10
CA THR A 140 -7.90 -15.08 -2.36
C THR A 140 -7.67 -15.11 -0.85
N VAL A 141 -7.08 -16.19 -0.33
CA VAL A 141 -6.67 -16.29 1.08
C VAL A 141 -5.68 -15.19 1.45
N ALA A 142 -4.69 -14.91 0.59
CA ALA A 142 -3.72 -13.83 0.81
C ALA A 142 -4.39 -12.44 0.82
N LEU A 143 -5.33 -12.18 -0.08
CA LEU A 143 -6.06 -10.91 -0.15
C LEU A 143 -6.95 -10.69 1.08
N VAL A 144 -7.75 -11.69 1.45
CA VAL A 144 -8.65 -11.63 2.60
C VAL A 144 -7.85 -11.45 3.90
N SER A 145 -6.78 -12.23 4.09
CA SER A 145 -5.93 -12.10 5.29
C SER A 145 -5.21 -10.74 5.37
N THR A 146 -4.73 -10.21 4.23
CA THR A 146 -4.14 -8.87 4.19
C THR A 146 -5.16 -7.80 4.52
N ASN A 147 -6.39 -7.93 4.02
CA ASN A 147 -7.45 -6.95 4.29
C ASN A 147 -7.94 -6.97 5.74
N ALA A 148 -7.92 -8.14 6.38
CA ALA A 148 -8.31 -8.33 7.78
C ALA A 148 -7.21 -7.95 8.80
N ASP A 149 -5.98 -7.72 8.33
CA ASP A 149 -4.85 -7.35 9.18
C ASP A 149 -5.07 -5.97 9.83
N ALA A 150 -4.77 -5.87 11.13
CA ALA A 150 -4.86 -4.61 11.88
C ALA A 150 -3.99 -3.51 11.24
N LEU A 151 -2.78 -3.85 10.79
CA LEU A 151 -1.88 -2.88 10.15
C LEU A 151 -2.45 -2.35 8.83
N ALA A 152 -3.23 -3.14 8.10
CA ALA A 152 -3.92 -2.65 6.89
C ALA A 152 -5.02 -1.63 7.23
N THR A 153 -5.65 -1.76 8.40
CA THR A 153 -6.68 -0.82 8.87
C THR A 153 -6.01 0.47 9.35
N GLU A 154 -5.00 0.35 10.22
CA GLU A 154 -4.23 1.51 10.72
C GLU A 154 -3.60 2.32 9.61
N LEU A 155 -3.03 1.67 8.59
CA LEU A 155 -2.39 2.34 7.46
C LEU A 155 -3.40 3.22 6.68
N ARG A 156 -4.65 2.75 6.52
CA ARG A 156 -5.73 3.53 5.89
C ARG A 156 -6.19 4.68 6.79
N ASP A 157 -6.30 4.44 8.08
CA ASP A 157 -6.66 5.48 9.07
C ASP A 157 -5.61 6.58 9.09
N PHE A 158 -4.33 6.24 9.14
CA PHE A 158 -3.22 7.19 9.09
C PHE A 158 -3.23 8.02 7.81
N ARG A 159 -3.46 7.41 6.65
CA ARG A 159 -3.67 8.16 5.41
C ARG A 159 -4.83 9.13 5.52
N ASN A 160 -5.96 8.73 6.12
CA ASN A 160 -7.13 9.59 6.27
C ASN A 160 -6.87 10.77 7.22
N PHE A 161 -6.22 10.55 8.37
CA PHE A 161 -5.83 11.61 9.29
C PHE A 161 -4.90 12.62 8.63
N LEU A 162 -3.89 12.13 7.92
CA LEU A 162 -2.92 12.95 7.21
C LEU A 162 -3.53 13.74 6.05
N THR A 163 -4.57 13.18 5.41
CA THR A 163 -5.31 13.85 4.32
C THR A 163 -6.19 14.97 4.83
N HIS A 164 -6.96 14.71 5.89
CA HIS A 164 -7.94 15.68 6.40
C HIS A 164 -7.34 16.64 7.43
N ARG A 165 -6.17 16.33 7.98
CA ARG A 165 -5.48 17.11 9.02
C ARG A 165 -6.43 17.53 10.12
N VAL A 166 -7.29 16.61 10.57
CA VAL A 166 -8.30 16.97 11.56
C VAL A 166 -7.61 17.18 12.90
N ALA A 167 -7.62 18.44 13.35
CA ALA A 167 -7.19 18.94 14.66
C ALA A 167 -6.10 18.11 15.38
N SER A 168 -5.07 17.65 14.66
CA SER A 168 -3.95 16.94 15.25
C SER A 168 -3.01 17.99 15.83
N THR A 169 -3.07 18.16 17.15
CA THR A 169 -2.08 18.98 17.83
C THR A 169 -0.88 18.08 18.07
N ARG A 170 0.28 18.39 17.47
CA ARG A 170 1.54 17.82 17.97
C ARG A 170 1.71 18.28 19.41
N SER A 171 1.51 17.39 20.37
CA SER A 171 1.73 17.69 21.77
C SER A 171 3.23 17.67 22.07
N TYR A 172 3.88 18.82 21.93
CA TYR A 172 5.20 19.04 22.49
C TYR A 172 5.04 19.40 23.97
N VAL A 173 4.78 18.41 24.81
CA VAL A 173 4.76 18.68 26.25
C VAL A 173 6.21 18.95 26.67
N MET A 174 6.53 20.21 26.98
CA MET A 174 7.77 20.53 27.68
C MET A 174 7.62 20.07 29.12
N ALA A 175 8.44 19.13 29.56
CA ALA A 175 8.43 18.71 30.95
C ALA A 175 8.93 19.87 31.83
N THR A 176 8.16 20.25 32.84
CA THR A 176 8.61 21.21 33.88
C THR A 176 9.67 20.58 34.80
N SER A 177 9.76 19.25 34.83
CA SER A 177 10.81 18.46 35.46
C SER A 177 10.89 17.05 34.84
N GLY A 178 12.08 16.52 34.59
CA GLY A 178 12.30 15.19 33.99
C GLY A 178 12.53 15.22 32.47
N PRO A 179 12.76 14.05 31.85
CA PRO A 179 12.93 13.97 30.40
C PRO A 179 11.65 14.38 29.68
N ASN A 180 11.78 15.06 28.54
CA ASN A 180 10.62 15.41 27.71
C ASN A 180 9.89 14.12 27.29
N PRO A 181 8.55 14.07 27.40
CA PRO A 181 7.77 12.96 26.88
C PRO A 181 7.96 12.82 25.36
N PRO A 182 7.75 11.61 24.81
CA PRO A 182 7.91 11.34 23.39
C PRO A 182 6.94 12.21 22.56
N VAL A 183 7.40 12.65 21.39
CA VAL A 183 6.58 13.42 20.45
C VAL A 183 5.44 12.54 19.93
N ARG A 184 4.21 13.04 20.04
CA ARG A 184 3.01 12.34 19.59
C ARG A 184 2.15 13.22 18.70
N TRP A 185 1.45 12.57 17.77
CA TRP A 185 0.24 13.12 17.15
C TRP A 185 -0.96 12.61 17.90
N GLU A 186 -1.65 13.51 18.60
CA GLU A 186 -2.95 13.21 19.17
C GLU A 186 -3.97 13.11 18.03
N ILE A 187 -4.74 12.03 18.03
CA ILE A 187 -5.82 11.76 17.08
C ILE A 187 -7.13 11.96 17.83
N GLY A 188 -8.04 12.77 17.27
CA GLY A 188 -9.35 12.99 17.87
C GLY A 188 -10.13 11.68 18.02
N HIS A 189 -10.75 11.45 19.19
CA HIS A 189 -11.43 10.17 19.49
C HIS A 189 -12.58 9.80 18.53
N LEU A 190 -13.11 10.76 17.75
CA LEU A 190 -14.20 10.51 16.80
C LEU A 190 -13.71 9.95 15.46
N GLU A 191 -12.40 9.84 15.26
CA GLU A 191 -11.82 9.69 13.93
C GLU A 191 -11.09 8.36 13.74
N ALA A 192 -10.64 7.74 14.82
CA ALA A 192 -9.94 6.48 14.78
C ALA A 192 -10.88 5.28 14.73
N LEU A 193 -11.02 4.69 13.55
CA LEU A 193 -11.67 3.38 13.37
C LEU A 193 -10.85 2.25 14.01
N SER A 194 -9.53 2.40 14.03
CA SER A 194 -8.56 1.49 14.65
C SER A 194 -8.43 1.63 16.18
N GLY A 195 -9.12 2.60 16.80
CA GLY A 195 -8.93 2.89 18.23
C GLY A 195 -7.56 3.52 18.58
N VAL A 196 -6.75 3.86 17.58
CA VAL A 196 -5.46 4.56 17.78
C VAL A 196 -5.74 6.01 18.17
N GLN A 197 -5.44 6.35 19.43
CA GLN A 197 -5.66 7.70 19.97
C GLN A 197 -4.43 8.60 19.80
N ALA A 198 -3.24 8.02 19.57
CA ALA A 198 -2.04 8.79 19.29
C ALA A 198 -1.04 8.01 18.43
N ILE A 199 -0.32 8.72 17.57
CA ILE A 199 0.81 8.18 16.80
C ILE A 199 2.10 8.61 17.48
N GLN A 200 2.94 7.65 17.85
CA GLN A 200 4.31 7.95 18.30
C GLN A 200 5.17 8.27 17.08
N ILE A 201 5.79 9.47 17.08
CA ILE A 201 6.69 9.90 16.01
C ILE A 201 8.10 9.45 16.39
N ASP A 202 8.46 8.24 15.97
CA ASP A 202 9.77 7.64 16.20
C ASP A 202 10.29 6.88 14.97
N SER A 203 11.49 6.30 15.08
CA SER A 203 12.14 5.57 13.99
C SER A 203 11.44 4.27 13.60
N ARG A 204 10.48 3.77 14.39
CA ARG A 204 9.74 2.55 14.09
C ARG A 204 8.48 2.82 13.28
N LEU A 205 7.94 4.04 13.36
CA LEU A 205 6.64 4.40 12.81
C LEU A 205 6.46 3.97 11.35
N THR A 206 7.30 4.44 10.43
CA THR A 206 7.17 4.12 9.00
C THR A 206 7.77 2.75 8.68
N GLY A 207 8.87 2.38 9.34
CA GLY A 207 9.57 1.10 9.12
C GLY A 207 8.68 -0.14 9.34
N GLN A 208 7.80 -0.13 10.36
CA GLN A 208 6.90 -1.27 10.60
C GLN A 208 5.91 -1.50 9.45
N TYR A 209 5.33 -0.43 8.90
CA TYR A 209 4.37 -0.53 7.80
C TYR A 209 5.07 -0.86 6.48
N ARG A 210 6.29 -0.37 6.26
CA ARG A 210 7.10 -0.73 5.09
C ARG A 210 7.43 -2.22 5.08
N SER A 211 7.93 -2.73 6.21
CA SER A 211 8.25 -4.15 6.36
C SER A 211 7.01 -5.03 6.20
N TRP A 212 5.89 -4.63 6.82
CA TRP A 212 4.61 -5.32 6.66
C TRP A 212 4.14 -5.31 5.20
N LEU A 213 4.16 -4.16 4.53
CA LEU A 213 3.70 -4.02 3.14
C LEU A 213 4.54 -4.86 2.19
N SER A 214 5.87 -4.82 2.32
CA SER A 214 6.80 -5.67 1.59
C SER A 214 6.47 -7.16 1.76
N SER A 215 6.29 -7.61 3.00
CA SER A 215 5.94 -9.00 3.32
C SER A 215 4.61 -9.41 2.69
N ARG A 216 3.57 -8.57 2.77
CA ARG A 216 2.26 -8.83 2.16
C ARG A 216 2.33 -8.90 0.64
N LEU A 217 3.07 -8.00 -0.01
CA LEU A 217 3.29 -8.06 -1.45
C LEU A 217 4.00 -9.36 -1.86
N ALA A 218 5.00 -9.81 -1.11
CA ALA A 218 5.71 -11.04 -1.41
C ALA A 218 4.77 -12.26 -1.39
N VAL A 219 3.90 -12.34 -0.37
CA VAL A 219 2.89 -13.41 -0.26
C VAL A 219 1.87 -13.34 -1.40
N ILE A 220 1.34 -12.14 -1.69
CA ILE A 220 0.34 -11.96 -2.74
C ILE A 220 0.93 -12.27 -4.11
N PHE A 221 2.15 -11.82 -4.42
CA PHE A 221 2.78 -12.07 -5.72
C PHE A 221 3.10 -13.54 -5.94
N ALA A 222 3.58 -14.23 -4.91
CA ALA A 222 3.79 -15.68 -4.98
C ALA A 222 2.47 -16.42 -5.27
N ALA A 223 1.38 -16.05 -4.60
CA ALA A 223 0.07 -16.64 -4.84
C ALA A 223 -0.51 -16.27 -6.22
N MET A 224 -0.28 -15.04 -6.69
CA MET A 224 -0.73 -14.54 -7.99
C MET A 224 -0.04 -15.26 -9.14
N ASN A 225 1.25 -15.59 -9.04
CA ASN A 225 1.95 -16.39 -10.05
C ASN A 225 1.26 -17.75 -10.29
N ASN A 226 0.93 -18.46 -9.21
CA ASN A 226 0.21 -19.73 -9.31
C ASN A 226 -1.19 -19.54 -9.88
N PHE A 227 -1.90 -18.50 -9.42
CA PHE A 227 -3.25 -18.18 -9.87
C PHE A 227 -3.30 -17.93 -11.38
N VAL A 228 -2.40 -17.08 -11.91
CA VAL A 228 -2.30 -16.80 -13.35
C VAL A 228 -2.07 -18.08 -14.13
N GLY A 229 -1.11 -18.92 -13.73
CA GLY A 229 -0.82 -20.17 -14.44
C GLY A 229 -1.95 -21.22 -14.40
N SER A 230 -2.87 -21.12 -13.44
CA SER A 230 -4.01 -22.06 -13.33
C SER A 230 -5.29 -21.58 -14.00
N HIS A 231 -5.47 -20.28 -14.21
CA HIS A 231 -6.72 -19.69 -14.69
C HIS A 231 -6.63 -19.01 -16.07
N LEU A 232 -5.43 -18.77 -16.61
CA LEU A 232 -5.21 -18.08 -17.90
C LEU A 232 -4.30 -18.87 -18.84
#